data_AF-A0A1I3NVM9-F1
#
_entry.id   AF-A0A1I3NVM9-F1
#
_cell.length_a   1.000
_cell.length_b   1.000
_cell.length_c   1.000
_cell.angle_alpha   90.00
_cell.angle_beta   90.00
_cell.angle_gamma   90.00
#
_symmetry.space_group_name_H-M   'P 1'
#
loop_
_entity.id
_entity.type
_entity.pdbx_description
1 polymer ?
#
loop_
_entity_poly.entity_id
_entity_poly.type
_entity_poly.pdbx_seq_one_letter_code
_entity_poly.pdbx_strand_id
1 'polypeptide(L)'
;MSEISDFEARITAALERIGRAVAVAEERAETIAAEAAGGIASEELEAEIARLRDALDEEKAANSQLETRVKAIHERQETHVAALETEVETLRRQLADHDREMQKLRLVNTQLRENNTALREANAEGLGNADLIDSGMRAELEALKVTRAADVTELDAILTELRVVMARQQQDTETVSDESASEVAPEEGSETAPASPAPNTSTPVFEAAPKPAAAQITPDEEV
;
A
#
# COMPACT_ATOMS: atom_id res chain seq x y z
N MET A 1 93.05 44.31 42.74
CA MET A 1 93.34 43.12 41.89
C MET A 1 92.68 41.84 42.42
N SER A 2 92.37 41.67 43.71
CA SER A 2 91.69 40.44 44.20
C SER A 2 90.19 40.36 43.85
N GLU A 3 89.48 41.49 43.79
CA GLU A 3 88.04 41.45 43.47
C GLU A 3 87.79 40.92 42.05
N ILE A 4 88.68 41.22 41.11
CA ILE A 4 88.60 40.72 39.72
C ILE A 4 88.78 39.20 39.69
N SER A 5 89.77 38.64 40.40
CA SER A 5 89.96 37.19 40.48
C SER A 5 88.79 36.48 41.20
N ASP A 6 88.18 37.12 42.19
CA ASP A 6 87.00 36.59 42.88
C ASP A 6 85.77 36.58 41.95
N PHE A 7 85.61 37.61 41.12
CA PHE A 7 84.57 37.63 40.08
C PHE A 7 84.83 36.57 39.01
N GLU A 8 86.07 36.40 38.54
CA GLU A 8 86.43 35.37 37.56
C GLU A 8 86.18 33.95 38.09
N ALA A 9 86.53 33.66 39.34
CA ALA A 9 86.24 32.37 39.98
C ALA A 9 84.73 32.12 40.12
N ARG A 10 83.95 33.14 40.50
CA ARG A 10 82.48 33.04 40.60
C ARG A 10 81.81 32.88 39.23
N ILE A 11 82.30 33.59 38.21
CA ILE A 11 81.80 33.47 36.83
C ILE A 11 82.10 32.08 36.29
N THR A 12 83.32 31.56 36.48
CA THR A 12 83.69 30.20 36.05
C THR A 12 82.81 29.14 36.71
N ALA A 13 82.62 29.23 38.03
CA ALA A 13 81.73 28.32 38.76
C ALA A 13 80.25 28.45 38.31
N ALA A 14 79.80 29.66 37.98
CA ALA A 14 78.45 29.89 37.45
C ALA A 14 78.29 29.30 36.05
N LEU A 15 79.28 29.45 35.17
CA LEU A 15 79.29 28.89 33.82
C LEU A 15 79.31 27.36 33.84
N GLU A 16 80.09 26.73 34.72
CA GLU A 16 80.07 25.27 34.89
C GLU A 16 78.73 24.75 35.45
N ARG A 17 78.08 25.53 36.33
CA ARG A 17 76.73 25.21 36.83
C ARG A 17 75.69 25.34 35.73
N ILE A 18 75.79 26.37 34.89
CA ILE A 18 74.90 26.55 33.73
C ILE A 18 75.14 25.43 32.72
N GLY A 19 76.39 25.09 32.39
CA GLY A 19 76.72 24.00 31.49
C GLY A 19 76.13 22.66 31.96
N ARG A 20 76.21 22.35 33.25
CA ARG A 20 75.55 21.16 33.83
C ARG A 20 74.03 21.25 33.79
N ALA A 21 73.45 22.41 34.06
CA ALA A 21 71.99 22.60 34.01
C ALA A 21 71.45 22.47 32.58
N VAL A 22 72.20 22.94 31.58
CA VAL A 22 71.88 22.80 30.15
C VAL A 22 71.98 21.34 29.73
N ALA A 23 73.05 20.63 30.08
CA ALA A 23 73.18 19.21 29.76
C ALA A 23 72.03 18.36 30.35
N VAL A 24 71.61 18.63 31.59
CA VAL A 24 70.46 17.96 32.20
C VAL A 24 69.14 18.37 31.52
N ALA A 25 69.02 19.60 31.04
CA ALA A 25 67.85 20.05 30.32
C ALA A 25 67.77 19.42 28.91
N GLU A 26 68.91 19.26 28.24
CA GLU A 26 69.03 18.57 26.95
C GLU A 26 68.68 17.09 27.09
N GLU A 27 69.26 16.38 28.08
CA GLU A 27 68.94 14.97 28.35
C GLU A 27 67.45 14.80 28.66
N ARG A 28 66.85 15.70 29.44
CA ARG A 28 65.40 15.70 29.70
C ARG A 28 64.58 15.97 28.44
N ALA A 29 65.01 16.91 27.60
CA ALA A 29 64.34 17.21 26.35
C ALA A 29 64.40 16.02 25.39
N GLU A 30 65.53 15.31 25.33
CA GLU A 30 65.69 14.09 24.56
C GLU A 30 64.81 12.95 25.07
N THR A 31 64.70 12.76 26.40
CA THR A 31 63.77 11.75 26.97
C THR A 31 62.31 12.08 26.68
N ILE A 32 61.92 13.35 26.78
CA ILE A 32 60.53 13.79 26.49
C ILE A 32 60.23 13.66 25.00
N ALA A 33 61.19 13.97 24.13
CA ALA A 33 61.06 13.81 22.70
C ALA A 33 60.98 12.32 22.29
N ALA A 34 61.75 11.45 22.95
CA ALA A 34 61.69 9.99 22.72
C ALA A 34 60.36 9.38 23.20
N GLU A 35 59.82 9.83 24.33
CA GLU A 35 58.50 9.43 24.82
C GLU A 35 57.37 9.93 23.91
N ALA A 36 57.46 11.16 23.40
CA ALA A 36 56.50 11.71 22.43
C ALA A 36 56.60 11.06 21.04
N ALA A 37 57.79 10.59 20.65
CA ALA A 37 58.03 9.89 19.39
C ALA A 37 57.77 8.38 19.47
N GLY A 38 57.40 7.85 20.63
CA GLY A 38 56.96 6.46 20.82
C GLY A 38 55.61 6.18 20.16
N GLY A 39 55.60 6.13 18.83
CA GLY A 39 54.44 6.06 17.91
C GLY A 39 53.53 4.82 18.03
N ILE A 40 53.69 3.98 19.04
CA ILE A 40 52.82 2.80 19.26
C ILE A 40 51.40 3.25 19.66
N ALA A 41 51.28 4.33 20.45
CA ALA A 41 49.97 4.89 20.84
C ALA A 41 49.26 5.65 19.70
N SER A 42 49.98 6.10 18.68
CA SER A 42 49.39 6.83 17.55
C SER A 42 48.80 5.87 16.51
N GLU A 43 49.54 4.81 16.16
CA GLU A 43 49.07 3.83 15.17
C GLU A 43 47.88 3.01 15.69
N GLU A 44 47.90 2.58 16.96
CA GLU A 44 46.77 1.88 17.58
C GLU A 44 45.52 2.77 17.70
N LEU A 45 45.70 4.06 18.01
CA LEU A 45 44.61 5.03 18.07
C LEU A 45 44.04 5.33 16.68
N GLU A 46 44.89 5.46 15.66
CA GLU A 46 44.46 5.65 14.28
C GLU A 46 43.69 4.43 13.75
N ALA A 47 44.13 3.21 14.09
CA ALA A 47 43.43 1.98 13.76
C ALA A 47 42.05 1.90 14.45
N GLU A 48 41.94 2.29 15.72
CA GLU A 48 40.66 2.31 16.43
C GLU A 48 39.72 3.40 15.88
N ILE A 49 40.24 4.57 15.51
CA ILE A 49 39.46 5.62 14.86
C ILE A 49 38.93 5.15 13.50
N ALA A 50 39.73 4.43 12.71
CA ALA A 50 39.28 3.84 11.46
C ALA A 50 38.15 2.82 11.70
N ARG A 51 38.33 1.91 12.66
CA ARG A 51 37.31 0.92 13.04
C ARG A 51 36.00 1.56 13.51
N LEU A 52 36.07 2.60 14.34
CA LEU A 52 34.89 3.31 14.84
C LEU A 52 34.17 4.07 13.73
N ARG A 53 34.90 4.59 12.74
CA ARG A 53 34.30 5.23 11.55
C ARG A 53 33.58 4.22 10.69
N ASP A 54 34.20 3.07 10.42
CA ASP A 54 33.57 1.98 9.65
C ASP A 54 32.29 1.49 10.35
N ALA A 55 32.33 1.27 11.67
CA ALA A 55 31.16 0.89 12.45
C ALA A 55 30.07 1.97 12.44
N LEU A 56 30.44 3.25 12.53
CA LEU A 56 29.49 4.36 12.45
C LEU A 56 28.82 4.45 11.07
N ASP A 57 29.57 4.21 10.00
CA ASP A 57 29.04 4.25 8.65
C ASP A 57 28.14 3.03 8.36
N GLU A 58 28.47 1.85 8.90
CA GLU A 58 27.60 0.66 8.89
C GLU A 58 26.28 0.93 9.64
N GLU A 59 26.34 1.49 10.85
CA GLU A 59 25.15 1.83 11.62
C GLU A 59 24.29 2.90 10.94
N LYS A 60 24.90 3.92 10.31
CA LYS A 60 24.15 4.91 9.52
C LYS A 60 23.47 4.26 8.31
N ALA A 61 24.14 3.35 7.63
CA ALA A 61 23.56 2.62 6.51
C ALA A 61 22.35 1.79 6.99
N ALA A 62 22.50 1.04 8.09
CA ALA A 62 21.42 0.27 8.70
C ALA A 62 20.25 1.18 9.13
N ASN A 63 20.54 2.32 9.75
CA ASN A 63 19.53 3.28 10.16
C ASN A 63 18.75 3.84 8.95
N SER A 64 19.44 4.23 7.88
CA SER A 64 18.79 4.72 6.66
C SER A 64 17.87 3.68 6.00
N GLN A 65 18.24 2.40 6.05
CA GLN A 65 17.40 1.30 5.58
C GLN A 65 16.17 1.12 6.46
N LEU A 66 16.34 1.18 7.79
CA LEU A 66 15.24 1.09 8.74
C LEU A 66 14.27 2.27 8.59
N GLU A 67 14.77 3.50 8.45
CA GLU A 67 13.92 4.68 8.20
C GLU A 67 13.12 4.53 6.91
N THR A 68 13.75 4.04 5.84
CA THR A 68 13.08 3.78 4.56
C THR A 68 11.99 2.72 4.73
N ARG A 69 12.28 1.64 5.46
CA ARG A 69 11.31 0.58 5.74
C ARG A 69 10.16 1.09 6.61
N VAL A 70 10.43 1.89 7.63
CA VAL A 70 9.41 2.48 8.50
C VAL A 70 8.50 3.41 7.71
N LYS A 71 9.06 4.26 6.85
CA LYS A 71 8.26 5.12 5.94
C LYS A 71 7.36 4.29 5.03
N ALA A 72 7.91 3.27 4.38
CA ALA A 72 7.13 2.38 3.51
C ALA A 72 6.01 1.62 4.28
N ILE A 73 6.26 1.20 5.53
CA ILE A 73 5.24 0.59 6.37
C ILE A 73 4.16 1.61 6.74
N HIS A 74 4.55 2.83 7.12
CA HIS A 74 3.63 3.90 7.49
C HIS A 74 2.71 4.27 6.32
N GLU A 75 3.26 4.48 5.12
CA GLU A 75 2.49 4.79 3.92
C GLU A 75 1.48 3.67 3.58
N ARG A 76 1.89 2.40 3.71
CA ARG A 76 0.99 1.26 3.53
C ARG A 76 -0.11 1.22 4.59
N GLN A 77 0.23 1.50 5.85
CA GLN A 77 -0.73 1.53 6.94
C GLN A 77 -1.74 2.67 6.78
N GLU A 78 -1.29 3.88 6.44
CA GLU A 78 -2.17 5.02 6.14
C GLU A 78 -3.11 4.72 4.98
N THR A 79 -2.58 4.11 3.91
CA THR A 79 -3.40 3.68 2.77
C THR A 79 -4.45 2.64 3.18
N HIS A 80 -4.06 1.66 4.00
CA HIS A 80 -4.97 0.62 4.47
C HIS A 80 -6.04 1.17 5.42
N VAL A 81 -5.67 2.07 6.34
CA VAL A 81 -6.59 2.75 7.25
C VAL A 81 -7.60 3.58 6.45
N ALA A 82 -7.14 4.38 5.48
CA ALA A 82 -8.03 5.18 4.63
C ALA A 82 -9.00 4.31 3.81
N ALA A 83 -8.54 3.15 3.31
CA ALA A 83 -9.39 2.19 2.61
C ALA A 83 -10.46 1.60 3.55
N LEU A 84 -10.07 1.17 4.74
CA LEU A 84 -10.99 0.63 5.75
C LEU A 84 -12.00 1.68 6.23
N GLU A 85 -11.58 2.92 6.43
CA GLU A 85 -12.49 4.03 6.79
C GLU A 85 -13.54 4.26 5.70
N THR A 86 -13.13 4.20 4.43
CA THR A 86 -14.04 4.32 3.28
C THR A 86 -15.03 3.15 3.21
N GLU A 87 -14.56 1.93 3.47
CA GLU A 87 -15.39 0.73 3.50
C GLU A 87 -16.41 0.78 4.65
N VAL A 88 -15.98 1.16 5.85
CA VAL A 88 -16.87 1.35 7.01
C VAL A 88 -17.95 2.39 6.73
N GLU A 89 -17.59 3.51 6.11
CA GLU A 89 -18.57 4.54 5.75
C GLU A 89 -19.56 4.05 4.68
N THR A 90 -19.11 3.21 3.75
CA THR A 90 -19.97 2.59 2.75
C THR A 90 -20.93 1.58 3.38
N LEU A 91 -20.44 0.71 4.26
CA LEU A 91 -21.25 -0.26 5.00
C LEU A 91 -22.28 0.43 5.90
N ARG A 92 -21.91 1.54 6.56
CA ARG A 92 -22.86 2.35 7.35
C ARG A 92 -23.99 2.91 6.50
N ARG A 93 -23.69 3.41 5.29
CA ARG A 93 -24.70 3.89 4.36
C ARG A 93 -25.64 2.77 3.93
N GLN A 94 -25.10 1.62 3.55
CA GLN A 94 -25.89 0.44 3.17
C GLN A 94 -26.80 -0.04 4.31
N LEU A 95 -26.30 -0.10 5.54
CA LEU A 95 -27.11 -0.44 6.71
C LEU A 95 -28.27 0.54 6.92
N ALA A 96 -28.01 1.85 6.79
CA ALA A 96 -29.06 2.86 6.92
C ALA A 96 -30.12 2.75 5.81
N ASP A 97 -29.73 2.40 4.59
CA ASP A 97 -30.66 2.17 3.48
C ASP A 97 -31.50 0.91 3.69
N HIS A 98 -30.89 -0.19 4.12
CA HIS A 98 -31.62 -1.41 4.46
C HIS A 98 -32.58 -1.21 5.64
N ASP A 99 -32.22 -0.42 6.65
CA ASP A 99 -33.13 -0.07 7.74
C ASP A 99 -34.36 0.69 7.24
N ARG A 100 -34.17 1.63 6.29
CA ARG A 100 -35.29 2.34 5.63
C ARG A 100 -36.17 1.40 4.83
N GLU A 101 -35.58 0.49 4.07
CA GLU A 101 -36.30 -0.52 3.29
C GLU A 101 -37.11 -1.44 4.21
N MET A 102 -36.51 -1.92 5.30
CA MET A 102 -37.18 -2.75 6.29
C MET A 102 -38.35 -2.03 6.98
N GLN A 103 -38.18 -0.73 7.29
CA GLN A 103 -39.28 0.09 7.81
C GLN A 103 -40.40 0.25 6.78
N LYS A 104 -40.06 0.49 5.50
CA LYS A 104 -41.03 0.57 4.41
C LYS A 104 -41.79 -0.74 4.23
N LEU A 105 -41.10 -1.88 4.23
CA LEU A 105 -41.72 -3.20 4.13
C LEU A 105 -42.67 -3.48 5.31
N ARG A 106 -42.28 -3.11 6.53
CA ARG A 106 -43.15 -3.23 7.72
C ARG A 106 -44.42 -2.39 7.57
N LEU A 107 -44.28 -1.14 7.12
CA LEU A 107 -45.41 -0.24 6.88
C LEU A 107 -46.37 -0.83 5.82
N VAL A 108 -45.83 -1.26 4.68
CA VAL A 108 -46.60 -1.87 3.59
C VAL A 108 -47.29 -3.16 4.06
N ASN A 109 -46.62 -4.00 4.86
CA ASN A 109 -47.24 -5.22 5.38
C ASN A 109 -48.40 -4.91 6.35
N THR A 110 -48.25 -3.90 7.21
CA THR A 110 -49.34 -3.43 8.07
C THR A 110 -50.52 -2.94 7.24
N GLN A 111 -50.28 -2.10 6.23
CA GLN A 111 -51.32 -1.62 5.32
C GLN A 111 -52.03 -2.76 4.56
N LEU A 112 -51.27 -3.76 4.09
CA LEU A 112 -51.85 -4.94 3.45
C LEU A 112 -52.74 -5.75 4.40
N ARG A 113 -52.36 -5.90 5.67
CA ARG A 113 -53.17 -6.59 6.68
C ARG A 113 -54.45 -5.82 7.01
N GLU A 114 -54.36 -4.49 7.13
CA GLU A 114 -55.50 -3.61 7.33
C GLU A 114 -56.47 -3.69 6.14
N ASN A 115 -55.97 -3.57 4.92
CA ASN A 115 -56.77 -3.71 3.70
C ASN A 115 -57.42 -5.08 3.59
N ASN A 116 -56.69 -6.16 3.89
CA ASN A 116 -57.25 -7.51 3.86
C ASN A 116 -58.34 -7.71 4.92
N THR A 117 -58.20 -7.08 6.09
CA THR A 117 -59.22 -7.09 7.14
C THR A 117 -60.48 -6.33 6.67
N ALA A 118 -60.32 -5.12 6.14
CA ALA A 118 -61.42 -4.32 5.61
C ALA A 118 -62.15 -5.04 4.45
N LEU A 119 -61.41 -5.70 3.56
CA LEU A 119 -61.99 -6.51 2.48
C LEU A 119 -62.80 -7.70 3.02
N ARG A 120 -62.33 -8.37 4.08
CA ARG A 120 -63.08 -9.46 4.73
C ARG A 120 -64.34 -8.94 5.39
N GLU A 121 -64.29 -7.79 6.05
CA GLU A 121 -65.45 -7.14 6.67
C GLU A 121 -66.48 -6.74 5.61
N ALA A 122 -66.06 -6.04 4.55
CA ALA A 122 -66.94 -5.65 3.44
C ALA A 122 -67.58 -6.86 2.73
N ASN A 123 -66.81 -7.93 2.51
CA ASN A 123 -67.33 -9.19 1.97
C ASN A 123 -68.32 -9.88 2.92
N ALA A 124 -68.08 -9.85 4.24
CA ALA A 124 -68.98 -10.40 5.24
C ALA A 124 -70.30 -9.62 5.33
N GLU A 125 -70.26 -8.31 5.07
CA GLU A 125 -71.44 -7.44 4.97
C GLU A 125 -72.20 -7.59 3.64
N GLY A 126 -71.69 -8.39 2.69
CA GLY A 126 -72.27 -8.55 1.36
C GLY A 126 -72.14 -7.31 0.47
N LEU A 127 -71.31 -6.34 0.89
CA LEU A 127 -71.04 -5.09 0.21
C LEU A 127 -69.69 -5.22 -0.52
N GLY A 128 -69.71 -5.74 -1.75
CA GLY A 128 -68.53 -5.71 -2.63
C GLY A 128 -68.15 -4.27 -2.98
N ASN A 129 -67.35 -3.63 -2.13
CA ASN A 129 -66.93 -2.24 -2.33
C ASN A 129 -65.78 -2.18 -3.35
N ALA A 130 -66.08 -1.65 -4.54
CA ALA A 130 -65.13 -1.50 -5.64
C ALA A 130 -63.87 -0.70 -5.24
N ASP A 131 -63.99 0.29 -4.35
CA ASP A 131 -62.85 1.10 -3.90
C ASP A 131 -61.85 0.29 -3.05
N LEU A 132 -62.34 -0.69 -2.27
CA LEU A 132 -61.49 -1.60 -1.49
C LEU A 132 -60.80 -2.63 -2.40
N ILE A 133 -61.46 -3.06 -3.47
CA ILE A 133 -60.87 -3.94 -4.48
C ILE A 133 -59.76 -3.20 -5.22
N ASP A 134 -60.02 -1.97 -5.67
CA ASP A 134 -59.02 -1.14 -6.36
C ASP A 134 -57.85 -0.76 -5.45
N SER A 135 -58.09 -0.52 -4.16
CA SER A 135 -57.01 -0.26 -3.19
C SER A 135 -56.17 -1.50 -2.90
N GLY A 136 -56.82 -2.67 -2.78
CA GLY A 136 -56.15 -3.97 -2.66
C GLY A 136 -55.29 -4.28 -3.88
N MET A 137 -55.83 -4.12 -5.09
CA MET A 137 -55.12 -4.36 -6.35
C MET A 137 -53.93 -3.41 -6.52
N ARG A 138 -54.08 -2.13 -6.14
CA ARG A 138 -52.96 -1.16 -6.11
C ARG A 138 -51.87 -1.58 -5.12
N ALA A 139 -52.26 -2.04 -3.93
CA ALA A 139 -51.30 -2.51 -2.92
C ALA A 139 -50.55 -3.77 -3.37
N GLU A 140 -51.21 -4.70 -4.06
CA GLU A 140 -50.58 -5.89 -4.64
C GLU A 140 -49.59 -5.52 -5.75
N LEU A 141 -49.96 -4.61 -6.66
CA LEU A 141 -49.05 -4.12 -7.70
C LEU A 141 -47.81 -3.45 -7.11
N GLU A 142 -47.97 -2.67 -6.05
CA GLU A 142 -46.84 -2.02 -5.39
C GLU A 142 -45.95 -3.04 -4.67
N ALA A 143 -46.53 -4.05 -4.01
CA ALA A 143 -45.78 -5.15 -3.42
C ALA A 143 -44.97 -5.92 -4.48
N LEU A 144 -45.57 -6.25 -5.62
CA LEU A 144 -44.89 -6.95 -6.73
C LEU A 144 -43.74 -6.11 -7.30
N LYS A 145 -43.92 -4.79 -7.43
CA LYS A 145 -42.84 -3.90 -7.88
C LYS A 145 -41.68 -3.86 -6.88
N VAL A 146 -41.97 -3.79 -5.59
CA VAL A 146 -40.95 -3.78 -4.54
C VAL A 146 -40.17 -5.10 -4.53
N THR A 147 -40.87 -6.25 -4.59
CA THR A 147 -40.21 -7.56 -4.69
C THR A 147 -39.33 -7.63 -5.93
N ARG A 148 -39.84 -7.25 -7.10
CA ARG A 148 -39.05 -7.26 -8.34
C ARG A 148 -37.84 -6.32 -8.28
N ALA A 149 -37.94 -5.17 -7.62
CA ALA A 149 -36.81 -4.27 -7.42
C ALA A 149 -35.74 -4.89 -6.52
N ALA A 150 -36.15 -5.58 -5.44
CA ALA A 150 -35.24 -6.32 -4.57
C ALA A 150 -34.53 -7.46 -5.33
N ASP A 151 -35.28 -8.24 -6.12
CA ASP A 151 -34.73 -9.31 -6.95
C ASP A 151 -33.68 -8.77 -7.94
N VAL A 152 -33.93 -7.63 -8.58
CA VAL A 152 -32.97 -6.99 -9.50
C VAL A 152 -31.70 -6.58 -8.77
N THR A 153 -31.81 -5.97 -7.59
CA THR A 153 -30.64 -5.58 -6.77
C THR A 153 -29.83 -6.80 -6.33
N GLU A 154 -30.49 -7.88 -5.93
CA GLU A 154 -29.82 -9.14 -5.57
C GLU A 154 -29.09 -9.75 -6.77
N LEU A 155 -29.74 -9.80 -7.94
CA LEU A 155 -29.12 -10.28 -9.18
C LEU A 155 -27.91 -9.43 -9.59
N ASP A 156 -27.97 -8.11 -9.48
CA ASP A 156 -26.85 -7.23 -9.78
C ASP A 156 -25.67 -7.44 -8.82
N ALA A 157 -25.94 -7.68 -7.53
CA ALA A 157 -24.92 -8.04 -6.55
C ALA A 157 -24.25 -9.38 -6.89
N ILE A 158 -25.04 -10.42 -7.21
CA ILE A 158 -24.53 -11.72 -7.64
C ILE A 158 -23.70 -11.59 -8.92
N LEU A 159 -24.17 -10.85 -9.92
CA LEU A 159 -23.43 -10.62 -11.16
C LEU A 159 -22.12 -9.88 -10.92
N THR A 160 -22.09 -8.96 -9.97
CA THR A 160 -20.86 -8.23 -9.60
C THR A 160 -19.85 -9.18 -8.95
N GLU A 161 -20.26 -10.00 -7.99
CA GLU A 161 -19.43 -11.04 -7.37
C GLU A 161 -18.90 -12.06 -8.41
N LEU A 162 -19.78 -12.54 -9.31
CA LEU A 162 -19.38 -13.47 -10.37
C LEU A 162 -18.36 -12.85 -11.32
N ARG A 163 -18.52 -11.58 -11.70
CA ARG A 163 -17.53 -10.85 -12.52
C ARG A 163 -16.18 -10.78 -11.82
N VAL A 164 -16.15 -10.53 -10.51
CA VAL A 164 -14.91 -10.50 -9.71
C VAL A 164 -14.25 -11.87 -9.68
N VAL A 165 -15.01 -12.95 -9.44
CA VAL A 165 -14.48 -14.33 -9.44
C VAL A 165 -13.94 -14.71 -10.82
N MET A 166 -14.64 -14.36 -11.91
CA MET A 166 -14.17 -14.61 -13.27
C MET A 166 -12.90 -13.81 -13.61
N ALA A 167 -12.82 -12.54 -13.17
CA ALA A 167 -11.62 -11.73 -13.37
C ALA A 167 -10.40 -12.30 -12.63
N ARG A 168 -10.60 -12.82 -11.40
CA ARG A 168 -9.54 -13.53 -10.66
C ARG A 168 -9.09 -14.80 -11.39
N GLN A 169 -10.02 -15.61 -11.90
CA GLN A 169 -9.67 -16.81 -12.69
C GLN A 169 -8.88 -16.48 -13.96
N GLN A 170 -9.21 -15.38 -14.65
CA GLN A 170 -8.46 -14.93 -15.83
C GLN A 170 -7.03 -14.50 -15.47
N GLN A 171 -6.86 -13.78 -14.35
CA GLN A 171 -5.54 -13.39 -13.83
C GLN A 171 -4.72 -14.61 -13.38
N ASP A 172 -5.35 -15.62 -12.76
CA ASP A 172 -4.68 -16.86 -12.39
C ASP A 172 -4.22 -17.65 -13.64
N THR A 173 -4.97 -17.59 -14.76
CA THR A 173 -4.53 -18.21 -16.02
C THR A 173 -3.41 -17.45 -16.73
N GLU A 174 -3.38 -16.12 -16.63
CA GLU A 174 -2.31 -15.30 -17.22
C GLU A 174 -1.00 -15.41 -16.42
N THR A 175 -1.06 -15.44 -15.08
CA THR A 175 0.13 -15.58 -14.22
C THR A 175 0.81 -16.95 -14.38
N VAL A 176 0.04 -18.04 -14.55
CA VAL A 176 0.60 -19.37 -14.86
C VAL A 176 1.26 -19.40 -16.25
N SER A 177 0.74 -18.64 -17.21
CA SER A 177 1.33 -18.57 -18.57
C SER A 177 2.63 -17.76 -18.63
N ASP A 178 2.77 -16.73 -17.79
CA ASP A 178 3.97 -15.88 -17.71
C ASP A 178 5.10 -16.57 -16.90
N GLU A 179 4.75 -17.33 -15.86
CA GLU A 179 5.70 -18.13 -15.08
C GLU A 179 6.25 -19.32 -15.90
N SER A 180 5.43 -19.92 -16.77
CA SER A 180 5.84 -20.99 -17.70
C SER A 180 6.78 -20.49 -18.82
N ALA A 181 6.75 -19.19 -19.16
CA ALA A 181 7.59 -18.59 -20.20
C ALA A 181 8.98 -18.18 -19.68
N SER A 182 9.15 -18.03 -18.37
CA SER A 182 10.43 -17.62 -17.76
C SER A 182 11.37 -18.79 -17.43
N GLU A 183 10.95 -20.05 -17.53
CA GLU A 183 11.74 -21.22 -17.08
C GLU A 183 12.32 -22.10 -18.19
N VAL A 184 12.48 -21.59 -19.44
CA VAL A 184 13.20 -22.33 -20.48
C VAL A 184 14.23 -21.46 -21.21
N ALA A 185 15.39 -21.29 -20.57
CA ALA A 185 16.70 -21.15 -21.21
C ALA A 185 17.75 -21.65 -20.19
N PRO A 186 18.73 -22.49 -20.56
CA PRO A 186 19.57 -22.32 -21.77
C PRO A 186 19.74 -23.61 -22.60
N GLU A 187 20.18 -23.47 -23.86
CA GLU A 187 21.29 -24.25 -24.45
C GLU A 187 21.63 -23.66 -25.84
N GLU A 188 22.90 -23.32 -26.05
CA GLU A 188 23.46 -22.90 -27.34
C GLU A 188 23.90 -24.12 -28.17
N GLY A 189 23.68 -24.07 -29.49
CA GLY A 189 24.68 -24.58 -30.45
C GLY A 189 24.21 -25.46 -31.63
N SER A 190 24.16 -24.83 -32.83
CA SER A 190 24.44 -25.38 -34.18
C SER A 190 23.47 -26.43 -34.78
N GLU A 191 23.16 -26.54 -36.07
CA GLU A 191 23.29 -25.76 -37.31
C GLU A 191 22.54 -26.58 -38.40
N THR A 192 22.09 -25.91 -39.46
CA THR A 192 21.72 -26.42 -40.82
C THR A 192 20.29 -26.96 -41.12
N ALA A 193 19.62 -26.21 -42.00
CA ALA A 193 18.39 -26.50 -42.74
C ALA A 193 18.70 -27.23 -44.08
N PRO A 194 17.82 -27.33 -45.11
CA PRO A 194 16.35 -27.18 -45.18
C PRO A 194 15.62 -28.27 -46.02
N ALA A 195 14.29 -28.40 -45.92
CA ALA A 195 13.42 -28.79 -47.05
C ALA A 195 11.92 -28.54 -46.76
N SER A 196 11.31 -27.66 -47.55
CA SER A 196 9.86 -27.51 -47.81
C SER A 196 9.37 -28.64 -48.76
N PRO A 197 8.06 -28.84 -49.11
CA PRO A 197 6.93 -27.88 -49.06
C PRO A 197 5.51 -28.42 -48.65
N ALA A 198 4.67 -27.49 -48.14
CA ALA A 198 3.23 -27.16 -48.33
C ALA A 198 2.17 -28.21 -48.78
N PRO A 199 0.84 -27.89 -48.87
CA PRO A 199 -0.03 -26.90 -48.19
C PRO A 199 -1.35 -27.51 -47.63
N ASN A 200 -2.12 -26.80 -46.79
CA ASN A 200 -3.54 -26.43 -47.07
C ASN A 200 -4.33 -25.81 -45.89
N THR A 201 -5.07 -24.74 -46.24
CA THR A 201 -6.45 -24.35 -45.84
C THR A 201 -6.77 -24.19 -44.34
N SER A 202 -7.42 -23.14 -43.84
CA SER A 202 -8.40 -22.21 -44.41
C SER A 202 -8.59 -21.03 -43.44
N THR A 203 -8.67 -19.81 -43.96
CA THR A 203 -9.43 -18.69 -43.36
C THR A 203 -10.71 -18.58 -44.19
N PRO A 204 -11.90 -18.23 -43.65
CA PRO A 204 -12.23 -16.81 -43.35
C PRO A 204 -13.18 -16.59 -42.14
N VAL A 205 -13.05 -15.47 -41.41
CA VAL A 205 -13.89 -14.25 -41.40
C VAL A 205 -15.39 -14.46 -41.07
N PHE A 206 -15.84 -13.91 -39.93
CA PHE A 206 -17.22 -13.44 -39.68
C PHE A 206 -17.19 -12.44 -38.50
N GLU A 207 -17.18 -11.13 -38.73
CA GLU A 207 -18.33 -10.24 -38.98
C GLU A 207 -18.93 -9.67 -37.68
N ALA A 208 -18.74 -8.36 -37.52
CA ALA A 208 -19.25 -7.55 -36.43
C ALA A 208 -20.72 -7.16 -36.67
N ALA A 209 -21.54 -7.18 -35.61
CA ALA A 209 -22.91 -6.67 -35.61
C ALA A 209 -23.28 -6.17 -34.19
N PRO A 210 -24.34 -5.35 -34.00
CA PRO A 210 -24.18 -3.93 -33.73
C PRO A 210 -24.76 -3.47 -32.36
N LYS A 211 -24.36 -2.24 -32.00
CA LYS A 211 -24.80 -1.45 -30.85
C LYS A 211 -26.31 -1.13 -30.92
N PRO A 212 -27.11 -1.29 -29.86
CA PRO A 212 -28.50 -0.82 -29.87
C PRO A 212 -28.60 0.69 -29.62
N ALA A 213 -29.51 1.30 -30.37
CA ALA A 213 -29.76 2.72 -30.49
C ALA A 213 -30.45 3.34 -29.26
N ALA A 214 -30.08 4.59 -28.97
CA ALA A 214 -30.76 5.46 -28.02
C ALA A 214 -32.15 5.85 -28.56
N ALA A 215 -33.20 5.54 -27.80
CA ALA A 215 -34.53 6.09 -28.03
C ALA A 215 -34.61 7.49 -27.40
N GLN A 216 -34.70 8.49 -28.25
CA GLN A 216 -35.06 9.87 -27.90
C GLN A 216 -36.56 9.90 -27.57
N ILE A 217 -36.92 10.46 -26.41
CA ILE A 217 -38.29 10.87 -26.09
C ILE A 217 -38.29 12.40 -26.15
N THR A 218 -38.93 12.95 -27.18
CA THR A 218 -39.34 14.35 -27.24
C THR A 218 -40.66 14.54 -26.47
N PRO A 219 -40.88 15.73 -25.88
CA PRO A 219 -42.10 16.02 -25.13
C PRO A 219 -43.22 16.44 -26.09
N ASP A 220 -44.45 15.98 -25.84
CA ASP A 220 -45.65 16.49 -26.50
C ASP A 220 -46.50 17.28 -25.51
N GLU A 221 -47.06 18.35 -26.06
CA GLU A 221 -47.73 19.51 -25.47
C GLU A 221 -49.26 19.36 -25.57
N GLU A 222 -50.00 20.01 -24.65
CA GLU A 222 -51.47 20.29 -24.62
C GLU A 222 -52.42 19.09 -24.35
N VAL A 223 -53.41 19.12 -23.44
CA VAL A 223 -54.38 20.15 -22.99
C VAL A 223 -54.70 19.97 -21.50
#